data_AF-A0A3D5W5L2-F1
#
_entry.id   AF-A0A3D5W5L2-F1
#
_cell.length_a   1.000
_cell.length_b   1.000
_cell.length_c   1.000
_cell.angle_alpha   90.00
_cell.angle_beta   90.00
_cell.angle_gamma   90.00
#
_symmetry.space_group_name_H-M   'P 1'
#
loop_
_entity.id
_entity.type
_entity.pdbx_description
1 polymer ?
#
loop_
_entity_poly.entity_id
_entity_poly.type
_entity_poly.pdbx_seq_one_letter_code
_entity_poly.pdbx_strand_id
1 'polypeptide(L)'
;MLDSLNPGIRWLLTCVLLVGVFGSSPASAFVEVRQHKMRCSAAFPCPRELEGRVNFWIDIYSRWHSQDAVLHDAVVPSRVYKVIEGRACGRKGNTAFIKDQKKRIAAELHTLAKKVDRKSPVNSAYQKHLLKLFPERSSNDIRRAAGDIRCQSGNHDGFTAALRRFGTYGPMVRRVLKNSGLHSDIQYLPFVESSYNPKAYSRVGAAGLWQIMPATGRTLGLELDATVDERLDPEAASWAAVRYLKDARKTLTVAARARNSRVSQSELSPFVITSYNYGVNGMRRAINKLGPDYMRVINQYRSRKFQVAVKNFYAGFLAARHVARNHKRFFGDITPGRPLQYQTLILERPVSIARVQSVFGLTEAQLKALNPALTRFVWHGWRFIPDGYRLRL
;
A
#
# COMPACT_ATOMS: atom_id res chain seq x y z
N MET A 1 -58.65 -56.98 3.39
CA MET A 1 -59.90 -56.77 4.13
C MET A 1 -59.58 -55.68 5.16
N LEU A 2 -60.18 -54.49 4.98
CA LEU A 2 -60.20 -53.32 5.88
C LEU A 2 -58.86 -52.56 6.02
N ASP A 3 -58.70 -51.39 5.40
CA ASP A 3 -59.17 -50.03 5.81
C ASP A 3 -58.00 -49.28 6.48
N SER A 4 -57.38 -48.31 5.79
CA SER A 4 -57.69 -46.88 5.87
C SER A 4 -57.43 -46.25 7.26
N LEU A 5 -56.45 -45.35 7.36
CA LEU A 5 -56.61 -43.96 7.86
C LEU A 5 -55.28 -43.21 8.10
N ASN A 6 -55.24 -42.04 7.46
CA ASN A 6 -54.61 -40.73 7.65
C ASN A 6 -53.51 -40.44 8.72
N PRO A 7 -52.69 -39.38 8.46
CA PRO A 7 -51.48 -39.00 9.17
C PRO A 7 -51.75 -38.03 10.31
N GLY A 8 -50.86 -38.06 11.30
CA GLY A 8 -50.75 -37.01 12.30
C GLY A 8 -50.36 -37.57 13.67
N ILE A 9 -49.54 -36.76 14.36
CA ILE A 9 -49.19 -36.89 15.78
C ILE A 9 -47.96 -37.82 15.99
N ARG A 10 -46.75 -37.27 15.89
CA ARG A 10 -46.00 -36.66 17.01
C ARG A 10 -45.49 -37.71 18.02
N TRP A 11 -44.16 -37.86 17.99
CA TRP A 11 -43.27 -38.25 19.09
C TRP A 11 -43.35 -39.70 19.60
N LEU A 12 -42.32 -40.49 19.27
CA LEU A 12 -41.38 -41.05 20.25
C LEU A 12 -40.28 -41.86 19.53
N LEU A 13 -39.04 -41.44 19.81
CA LEU A 13 -37.84 -42.28 19.92
C LEU A 13 -37.41 -43.10 18.71
N THR A 14 -36.53 -42.50 17.91
CA THR A 14 -35.33 -43.21 17.47
C THR A 14 -34.16 -42.24 17.43
N CYS A 15 -33.48 -42.12 18.58
CA CYS A 15 -32.17 -41.49 18.69
C CYS A 15 -31.14 -42.31 17.91
N VAL A 16 -31.01 -42.05 16.61
CA VAL A 16 -29.80 -42.42 15.87
C VAL A 16 -28.86 -41.22 15.92
N LEU A 17 -27.77 -41.40 16.68
CA LEU A 17 -26.60 -40.53 16.69
C LEU A 17 -26.07 -40.37 15.25
N LEU A 18 -26.49 -39.31 14.58
CA LEU A 18 -25.72 -38.67 13.52
C LEU A 18 -25.06 -37.45 14.14
N VAL A 19 -23.99 -37.69 14.91
CA VAL A 19 -22.94 -36.70 15.10
C VAL A 19 -22.32 -36.51 13.73
N GLY A 20 -22.90 -35.58 12.97
CA GLY A 20 -22.24 -35.01 11.81
C GLY A 20 -20.92 -34.45 12.29
N VAL A 21 -19.85 -35.20 12.04
CA VAL A 21 -18.50 -34.68 12.02
C VAL A 21 -18.53 -33.59 10.95
N PHE A 22 -18.83 -32.36 11.36
CA PHE A 22 -18.36 -31.19 10.66
C PHE A 22 -16.84 -31.26 10.75
N GLY A 23 -16.27 -32.04 9.83
CA GLY A 23 -14.87 -31.97 9.49
C GLY A 23 -14.65 -30.52 9.11
N SER A 24 -14.10 -29.76 10.05
CA SER A 24 -13.42 -28.53 9.74
C SER A 24 -12.45 -28.90 8.64
N SER A 25 -12.73 -28.44 7.42
CA SER A 25 -11.74 -28.50 6.34
C SER A 25 -10.42 -28.00 6.93
N PRO A 26 -9.30 -28.73 6.78
CA PRO A 26 -8.06 -28.35 7.43
C PRO A 26 -7.75 -26.93 6.98
N ALA A 27 -7.80 -26.00 7.93
CA ALA A 27 -7.54 -24.59 7.68
C ALA A 27 -6.19 -24.48 6.96
N SER A 28 -6.26 -24.18 5.66
CA SER A 28 -5.19 -23.80 4.74
C SER A 28 -3.91 -24.65 4.78
N ALA A 29 -3.74 -25.48 3.75
CA ALA A 29 -2.42 -25.87 3.27
C ALA A 29 -1.50 -24.65 3.23
N PHE A 30 -0.24 -24.84 3.61
CA PHE A 30 0.73 -23.77 3.81
C PHE A 30 0.78 -22.77 2.64
N VAL A 31 0.80 -21.47 2.95
CA VAL A 31 0.61 -20.41 1.94
C VAL A 31 1.95 -19.88 1.45
N GLU A 32 2.27 -20.16 0.19
CA GLU A 32 3.42 -19.57 -0.50
C GLU A 32 3.01 -18.32 -1.29
N VAL A 33 3.96 -17.38 -1.39
CA VAL A 33 3.83 -16.18 -2.24
C VAL A 33 3.91 -16.60 -3.70
N ARG A 34 2.94 -16.15 -4.50
CA ARG A 34 2.88 -16.50 -5.92
C ARG A 34 4.00 -15.82 -6.70
N GLN A 35 4.54 -16.50 -7.70
CA GLN A 35 5.50 -15.91 -8.63
C GLN A 35 4.75 -15.12 -9.71
N HIS A 36 5.18 -13.88 -9.97
CA HIS A 36 4.56 -13.00 -10.96
C HIS A 36 5.59 -12.53 -11.98
N LYS A 37 5.28 -12.70 -13.26
CA LYS A 37 6.14 -12.21 -14.35
C LYS A 37 6.00 -10.69 -14.50
N MET A 38 6.90 -9.96 -13.86
CA MET A 38 6.91 -8.50 -13.94
C MET A 38 7.42 -7.99 -15.28
N ARG A 39 6.80 -6.91 -15.79
CA ARG A 39 7.35 -6.11 -16.89
C ARG A 39 8.07 -4.91 -16.31
N CYS A 40 9.38 -4.86 -16.49
CA CYS A 40 10.25 -3.79 -15.98
C CYS A 40 10.72 -2.91 -17.12
N SER A 41 11.07 -1.66 -16.80
CA SER A 41 11.49 -0.66 -17.78
C SER A 41 12.80 -0.04 -17.35
N ALA A 42 13.51 0.57 -18.30
CA ALA A 42 14.72 1.34 -17.99
C ALA A 42 14.43 2.51 -17.03
N ALA A 43 13.20 3.04 -17.01
CA ALA A 43 12.81 4.08 -16.06
C ALA A 43 12.66 3.54 -14.63
N PHE A 44 12.26 2.28 -14.48
CA PHE A 44 11.96 1.64 -13.20
C PHE A 44 12.41 0.17 -13.21
N PRO A 45 13.71 -0.08 -12.99
CA PRO A 45 14.30 -1.42 -13.04
C PRO A 45 13.80 -2.30 -11.89
N CYS A 46 13.77 -3.61 -12.11
CA CYS A 46 13.49 -4.59 -11.06
C CYS A 46 14.65 -5.59 -10.97
N PRO A 47 15.64 -5.35 -10.08
CA PRO A 47 16.69 -6.33 -9.83
C PRO A 47 16.08 -7.67 -9.40
N ARG A 48 16.70 -8.79 -9.80
CA ARG A 48 16.21 -10.15 -9.50
C ARG A 48 16.09 -10.38 -7.99
N GLU A 49 17.00 -9.81 -7.22
CA GLU A 49 17.03 -9.87 -5.76
C GLU A 49 15.83 -9.15 -5.11
N LEU A 50 15.12 -8.28 -5.85
CA LEU A 50 13.91 -7.61 -5.39
C LEU A 50 12.64 -8.41 -5.69
N GLU A 51 12.68 -9.39 -6.59
CA GLU A 51 11.53 -10.13 -7.10
C GLU A 51 10.64 -10.69 -5.98
N GLY A 52 11.24 -11.36 -4.99
CA GLY A 52 10.49 -11.89 -3.85
C GLY A 52 9.73 -10.82 -3.06
N ARG A 53 10.32 -9.63 -2.88
CA ARG A 53 9.63 -8.51 -2.22
C ARG A 53 8.47 -8.02 -3.07
N VAL A 54 8.66 -7.88 -4.38
CA VAL A 54 7.59 -7.39 -5.25
C VAL A 54 6.45 -8.39 -5.33
N ASN A 55 6.75 -9.68 -5.47
CA ASN A 55 5.75 -10.75 -5.48
C ASN A 55 4.93 -10.77 -4.19
N PHE A 56 5.57 -10.56 -3.03
CA PHE A 56 4.86 -10.41 -1.76
C PHE A 56 3.86 -9.25 -1.80
N TRP A 57 4.28 -8.07 -2.26
CA TRP A 57 3.38 -6.91 -2.35
C TRP A 57 2.28 -7.07 -3.41
N ILE A 58 2.54 -7.79 -4.50
CA ILE A 58 1.50 -8.15 -5.47
C ILE A 58 0.41 -8.97 -4.76
N ASP A 59 0.79 -10.01 -4.00
CA ASP A 59 -0.19 -10.83 -3.26
C ASP A 59 -0.91 -10.01 -2.17
N ILE A 60 -0.23 -9.11 -1.45
CA ILE A 60 -0.88 -8.17 -0.51
C ILE A 60 -1.98 -7.35 -1.21
N TYR A 61 -1.70 -6.82 -2.40
CA TYR A 61 -2.64 -5.97 -3.14
C TYR A 61 -3.71 -6.73 -3.90
N SER A 62 -3.53 -8.03 -4.19
CA SER A 62 -4.38 -8.75 -5.15
C SER A 62 -4.91 -10.10 -4.67
N ARG A 63 -4.52 -10.58 -3.49
CA ARG A 63 -4.93 -11.92 -3.02
C ARG A 63 -5.64 -11.89 -1.67
N TRP A 64 -5.09 -11.17 -0.69
CA TRP A 64 -5.63 -11.18 0.67
C TRP A 64 -6.42 -9.91 0.97
N HIS A 65 -7.52 -10.05 1.71
CA HIS A 65 -8.40 -8.94 2.07
C HIS A 65 -7.82 -8.12 3.23
N SER A 66 -8.32 -6.89 3.38
CA SER A 66 -7.99 -5.97 4.47
C SER A 66 -8.29 -6.52 5.86
N GLN A 67 -9.17 -7.53 5.93
CA GLN A 67 -9.53 -8.25 7.13
C GLN A 67 -8.58 -9.39 7.48
N ASP A 68 -7.69 -9.78 6.57
CA ASP A 68 -6.77 -10.90 6.77
C ASP A 68 -5.44 -10.40 7.34
N ALA A 69 -4.77 -11.24 8.13
CA ALA A 69 -3.43 -11.00 8.63
C ALA A 69 -2.43 -11.96 7.98
N VAL A 70 -1.37 -11.39 7.40
CA VAL A 70 -0.25 -12.10 6.81
C VAL A 70 0.94 -11.98 7.75
N LEU A 71 1.33 -13.09 8.37
CA LEU A 71 2.50 -13.18 9.23
C LEU A 71 3.72 -13.58 8.41
N HIS A 72 4.72 -12.70 8.35
CA HIS A 72 5.85 -12.83 7.41
C HIS A 72 7.17 -12.33 8.03
N ASP A 73 8.29 -12.65 7.37
CA ASP A 73 9.64 -12.19 7.75
C ASP A 73 9.84 -10.69 7.47
N ALA A 74 10.43 -9.94 8.43
CA ALA A 74 10.71 -8.51 8.25
C ALA A 74 11.77 -8.21 7.18
N VAL A 75 12.76 -9.09 7.03
CA VAL A 75 13.90 -8.93 6.13
C VAL A 75 13.59 -9.52 4.76
N VAL A 76 12.95 -10.68 4.68
CA VAL A 76 12.59 -11.37 3.43
C VAL A 76 11.05 -11.55 3.35
N PRO A 77 10.28 -10.50 3.02
CA PRO A 77 8.81 -10.52 3.06
C PRO A 77 8.13 -11.66 2.32
N SER A 78 8.77 -12.24 1.28
CA SER A 78 8.24 -13.41 0.59
C SER A 78 8.16 -14.68 1.45
N ARG A 79 8.85 -14.72 2.60
CA ARG A 79 8.70 -15.77 3.60
C ARG A 79 7.44 -15.49 4.43
N VAL A 80 6.31 -15.98 3.93
CA VAL A 80 5.03 -15.96 4.63
C VAL A 80 4.93 -17.21 5.48
N TYR A 81 4.79 -17.03 6.79
CA TYR A 81 4.70 -18.12 7.77
C TYR A 81 3.28 -18.60 7.96
N LYS A 82 2.32 -17.66 7.94
CA LYS A 82 0.91 -17.95 8.18
C LYS A 82 0.03 -16.83 7.65
N VAL A 83 -1.11 -17.18 7.06
CA VAL A 83 -2.20 -16.24 6.77
C VAL A 83 -3.36 -16.59 7.70
N ILE A 84 -4.00 -15.56 8.25
CA ILE A 84 -5.13 -15.72 9.16
C ILE A 84 -6.28 -14.87 8.64
N GLU A 85 -7.35 -15.53 8.24
CA GLU A 85 -8.52 -14.88 7.68
C GLU A 85 -9.33 -14.17 8.77
N GLY A 86 -9.86 -12.99 8.44
CA GLY A 86 -10.74 -12.22 9.32
C GLY A 86 -10.10 -11.62 10.59
N ARG A 87 -8.78 -11.80 10.80
CA ARG A 87 -8.04 -11.33 11.99
C ARG A 87 -6.96 -10.28 11.66
N ALA A 88 -7.34 -9.21 10.96
CA ALA A 88 -6.44 -8.12 10.54
C ALA A 88 -5.49 -7.57 11.62
N CYS A 89 -4.31 -7.18 11.17
CA CYS A 89 -3.27 -6.57 12.00
C CYS A 89 -3.73 -5.22 12.58
N GLY A 90 -3.44 -4.97 13.86
CA GLY A 90 -3.70 -3.67 14.51
C GLY A 90 -5.18 -3.34 14.75
N ARG A 91 -6.12 -4.23 14.41
CA ARG A 91 -7.54 -4.08 14.72
C ARG A 91 -7.78 -4.33 16.22
N LYS A 92 -8.61 -3.48 16.85
CA LYS A 92 -9.03 -3.66 18.25
C LYS A 92 -9.62 -5.06 18.43
N GLY A 93 -9.18 -5.77 19.48
CA GLY A 93 -9.56 -7.17 19.74
C GLY A 93 -8.67 -8.24 19.10
N ASN A 94 -7.93 -7.94 18.03
CA ASN A 94 -7.07 -8.93 17.37
C ASN A 94 -5.62 -8.94 17.91
N THR A 95 -5.19 -7.89 18.60
CA THR A 95 -3.78 -7.70 18.99
C THR A 95 -3.21 -8.84 19.82
N ALA A 96 -3.92 -9.31 20.85
CA ALA A 96 -3.45 -10.40 21.72
C ALA A 96 -3.30 -11.72 20.94
N PHE A 97 -4.33 -12.05 20.14
CA PHE A 97 -4.32 -13.22 19.28
C PHE A 97 -3.16 -13.20 18.27
N ILE A 98 -2.93 -12.08 17.57
CA ILE A 98 -1.81 -11.96 16.63
C ILE A 98 -0.44 -12.09 17.34
N LYS A 99 -0.29 -11.53 18.54
CA LYS A 99 0.93 -11.69 19.34
C LYS A 99 1.16 -13.16 19.70
N ASP A 100 0.13 -13.88 20.12
CA ASP A 100 0.21 -15.32 20.41
C ASP A 100 0.61 -16.12 19.16
N GLN A 101 0.00 -15.87 18.01
CA GLN A 101 0.35 -16.55 16.76
C GLN A 101 1.81 -16.33 16.36
N LYS A 102 2.32 -15.10 16.51
CA LYS A 102 3.75 -14.82 16.30
C LYS A 102 4.65 -15.59 17.27
N LYS A 103 4.29 -15.68 18.54
CA LYS A 103 5.05 -16.45 19.54
C LYS A 103 5.12 -17.94 19.17
N ARG A 104 4.01 -18.52 18.71
CA ARG A 104 3.97 -19.92 18.25
C ARG A 104 4.88 -20.15 17.04
N ILE A 105 4.82 -19.25 16.04
CA ILE A 105 5.69 -19.33 14.86
C ILE A 105 7.17 -19.20 15.26
N ALA A 106 7.49 -18.26 16.16
CA ALA A 106 8.85 -18.10 16.66
C ALA A 106 9.37 -19.37 17.36
N ALA A 107 8.54 -20.02 18.19
CA ALA A 107 8.90 -21.28 18.85
C ALA A 107 9.18 -22.42 17.84
N GLU A 108 8.38 -22.50 16.78
CA GLU A 108 8.60 -23.46 15.68
C GLU A 108 9.90 -23.18 14.91
N LEU A 109 10.18 -21.92 14.60
CA LEU A 109 11.44 -21.52 13.96
C LEU A 109 12.65 -21.80 14.86
N HIS A 110 12.58 -21.54 16.16
CA HIS A 110 13.66 -21.90 17.09
C HIS A 110 13.90 -23.41 17.16
N THR A 111 12.82 -24.20 17.18
CA THR A 111 12.91 -25.66 17.15
C THR A 111 13.51 -26.16 15.84
N LEU A 112 13.08 -25.59 14.72
CA LEU A 112 13.62 -25.90 13.40
C LEU A 112 15.11 -25.56 13.31
N ALA A 113 15.54 -24.40 13.81
CA ALA A 113 16.94 -24.01 13.83
C ALA A 113 17.80 -25.03 14.60
N LYS A 114 17.37 -25.47 15.78
CA LYS A 114 18.06 -26.50 16.57
C LYS A 114 18.18 -27.83 15.82
N LYS A 115 17.14 -28.24 15.09
CA LYS A 115 17.17 -29.46 14.26
C LYS A 115 18.16 -29.32 13.11
N VAL A 116 18.19 -28.14 12.47
CA VAL A 116 19.15 -27.83 11.40
C VAL A 116 20.59 -27.90 11.91
N ASP A 117 20.90 -27.30 13.08
CA ASP A 117 22.23 -27.39 13.69
C ASP A 117 22.67 -28.84 13.94
N ARG A 118 21.75 -29.64 14.48
CA ARG A 118 21.99 -31.04 14.85
C ARG A 118 21.85 -32.01 13.66
N LYS A 119 21.59 -31.51 12.46
CA LYS A 119 21.25 -32.31 11.26
C LYS A 119 20.16 -33.36 11.53
N SER A 120 19.23 -33.05 12.44
CA SER A 120 18.17 -33.97 12.85
C SER A 120 17.01 -33.99 11.86
N PRO A 121 16.28 -35.10 11.72
CA PRO A 121 15.11 -35.20 10.84
C PRO A 121 14.01 -34.16 11.15
N VAL A 122 13.45 -33.57 10.10
CA VAL A 122 12.33 -32.63 10.17
C VAL A 122 11.05 -33.33 9.71
N ASN A 123 10.28 -33.84 10.67
CA ASN A 123 9.14 -34.72 10.39
C ASN A 123 7.79 -33.98 10.29
N SER A 124 7.60 -32.90 11.07
CA SER A 124 6.36 -32.10 11.05
C SER A 124 6.13 -31.48 9.68
N ALA A 125 4.91 -31.60 9.14
CA ALA A 125 4.53 -31.00 7.87
C ALA A 125 4.75 -29.47 7.88
N TYR A 126 4.44 -28.81 9.00
CA TYR A 126 4.66 -27.37 9.13
C TYR A 126 6.15 -27.04 9.18
N GLN A 127 6.96 -27.79 9.91
CA GLN A 127 8.40 -27.58 9.93
C GLN A 127 9.06 -27.84 8.57
N LYS A 128 8.56 -28.84 7.81
CA LYS A 128 8.98 -29.08 6.43
C LYS A 128 8.65 -27.88 5.54
N HIS A 129 7.45 -27.31 5.67
CA HIS A 129 7.09 -26.07 4.96
C HIS A 129 7.98 -24.91 5.37
N LEU A 130 8.16 -24.66 6.67
CA LEU A 130 9.04 -23.58 7.16
C LEU A 130 10.45 -23.75 6.61
N LEU A 131 11.01 -24.95 6.60
CA LEU A 131 12.35 -25.21 6.05
C LEU A 131 12.47 -24.84 4.56
N LYS A 132 11.43 -25.04 3.75
CA LYS A 132 11.41 -24.62 2.33
C LYS A 132 11.58 -23.11 2.16
N LEU A 133 11.16 -22.30 3.14
CA LEU A 133 11.32 -20.85 3.11
C LEU A 133 12.79 -20.41 3.31
N PHE A 134 13.68 -21.31 3.74
CA PHE A 134 15.10 -21.07 4.01
C PHE A 134 15.98 -21.97 3.13
N PRO A 135 16.20 -21.63 1.84
CA PRO A 135 16.93 -22.48 0.89
C PRO A 135 18.35 -22.80 1.35
N GLU A 136 19.05 -21.81 1.92
CA GLU A 136 20.41 -21.99 2.47
C GLU A 136 20.47 -22.81 3.77
N ARG A 137 19.32 -23.16 4.35
CA ARG A 137 19.20 -23.90 5.62
C ARG A 137 20.13 -23.38 6.72
N SER A 138 20.31 -22.07 6.80
CA SER A 138 21.13 -21.45 7.83
C SER A 138 20.36 -21.33 9.15
N SER A 139 20.84 -21.99 10.20
CA SER A 139 20.21 -21.92 11.53
C SER A 139 20.22 -20.51 12.11
N ASN A 140 21.28 -19.73 11.86
CA ASN A 140 21.36 -18.32 12.24
C ASN A 140 20.28 -17.47 11.54
N ASP A 141 20.06 -17.72 10.25
CA ASP A 141 19.01 -17.07 9.47
C ASP A 141 17.61 -17.37 10.05
N ILE A 142 17.36 -18.65 10.38
CA ILE A 142 16.11 -19.11 10.98
C ILE A 142 15.89 -18.50 12.38
N ARG A 143 16.92 -18.44 13.23
CA ARG A 143 16.82 -17.80 14.56
C ARG A 143 16.53 -16.31 14.47
N ARG A 144 17.17 -15.60 13.55
CA ARG A 144 16.88 -14.18 13.32
C ARG A 144 15.45 -13.98 12.84
N ALA A 145 15.00 -14.81 11.89
CA ALA A 145 13.62 -14.81 11.42
C ALA A 145 12.57 -14.99 12.54
N ALA A 146 12.87 -15.83 13.55
CA ALA A 146 12.00 -16.02 14.72
C ALA A 146 11.78 -14.74 15.54
N GLY A 147 12.79 -13.86 15.62
CA GLY A 147 12.70 -12.57 16.30
C GLY A 147 12.03 -11.47 15.47
N ASP A 148 11.96 -11.65 14.14
CA ASP A 148 11.62 -10.60 13.17
C ASP A 148 10.29 -10.85 12.45
N ILE A 149 9.31 -11.45 13.14
CA ILE A 149 7.99 -11.75 12.56
C ILE A 149 7.10 -10.51 12.54
N ARG A 150 6.64 -10.13 11.34
CA ARG A 150 5.72 -9.01 11.12
C ARG A 150 4.30 -9.48 10.86
N CYS A 151 3.37 -8.55 10.99
CA CYS A 151 1.99 -8.72 10.60
C CYS A 151 1.69 -7.63 9.57
N GLN A 152 1.23 -8.03 8.40
CA GLN A 152 0.77 -7.14 7.34
C GLN A 152 -0.67 -7.52 6.99
N SER A 153 -1.60 -6.57 7.02
CA SER A 153 -2.95 -6.86 6.53
C SER A 153 -2.94 -6.96 5.00
N GLY A 154 -3.82 -7.76 4.44
CA GLY A 154 -4.10 -7.72 3.01
C GLY A 154 -4.66 -6.35 2.59
N ASN A 155 -4.82 -6.14 1.29
CA ASN A 155 -5.37 -4.91 0.73
C ASN A 155 -6.15 -5.13 -0.57
N HIS A 156 -6.62 -6.34 -0.84
CA HIS A 156 -7.35 -6.66 -2.08
C HIS A 156 -8.57 -5.74 -2.29
N ASP A 157 -9.46 -5.65 -1.32
CA ASP A 157 -10.65 -4.79 -1.34
C ASP A 157 -10.31 -3.29 -1.36
N GLY A 158 -9.26 -2.88 -0.64
CA GLY A 158 -8.76 -1.52 -0.67
C GLY A 158 -8.20 -1.13 -2.05
N PHE A 159 -7.48 -2.04 -2.71
CA PHE A 159 -6.94 -1.84 -4.05
C PHE A 159 -8.06 -1.78 -5.10
N THR A 160 -9.11 -2.60 -4.98
CA THR A 160 -10.32 -2.50 -5.82
C THR A 160 -10.95 -1.11 -5.71
N ALA A 161 -11.09 -0.57 -4.49
CA ALA A 161 -11.58 0.80 -4.30
C ALA A 161 -10.61 1.85 -4.88
N ALA A 162 -9.30 1.61 -4.80
CA ALA A 162 -8.28 2.47 -5.40
C ALA A 162 -8.38 2.52 -6.93
N LEU A 163 -8.66 1.39 -7.59
CA LEU A 163 -8.85 1.32 -9.04
C LEU A 163 -10.05 2.14 -9.51
N ARG A 164 -11.14 2.15 -8.74
CA ARG A 164 -12.29 3.04 -9.03
C ARG A 164 -11.87 4.51 -8.97
N ARG A 165 -11.18 4.92 -7.90
CA ARG A 165 -10.64 6.29 -7.75
C ARG A 165 -9.61 6.64 -8.83
N PHE A 166 -8.80 5.67 -9.25
CA PHE A 166 -7.86 5.84 -10.35
C PHE A 166 -8.56 6.15 -11.67
N GLY A 167 -9.74 5.58 -11.94
CA GLY A 167 -10.58 5.97 -13.08
C GLY A 167 -10.97 7.46 -13.06
N THR A 168 -11.29 7.99 -11.89
CA THR A 168 -11.68 9.41 -11.71
C THR A 168 -10.50 10.38 -11.75
N TYR A 169 -9.45 10.14 -10.97
CA TYR A 169 -8.35 11.11 -10.79
C TYR A 169 -7.12 10.81 -11.66
N GLY A 170 -6.98 9.58 -12.17
CA GLY A 170 -5.84 9.17 -12.99
C GLY A 170 -5.62 10.02 -14.24
N PRO A 171 -6.64 10.43 -15.01
CA PRO A 171 -6.46 11.32 -16.16
C PRO A 171 -5.79 12.65 -15.80
N MET A 172 -6.19 13.26 -14.68
CA MET A 172 -5.61 14.50 -14.17
C MET A 172 -4.14 14.31 -13.79
N VAL A 173 -3.83 13.25 -13.04
CA VAL A 173 -2.44 12.90 -12.68
C VAL A 173 -1.58 12.69 -13.93
N ARG A 174 -2.07 11.94 -14.92
CA ARG A 174 -1.34 11.69 -16.17
C ARG A 174 -1.06 12.97 -16.95
N ARG A 175 -2.02 13.89 -17.01
CA ARG A 175 -1.83 15.20 -17.66
C ARG A 175 -0.70 15.98 -17.01
N VAL A 176 -0.70 16.08 -15.67
CA VAL A 176 0.38 16.76 -14.92
C VAL A 176 1.74 16.10 -15.15
N LEU A 177 1.81 14.77 -15.10
CA LEU A 177 3.05 14.03 -15.36
C LEU A 177 3.56 14.26 -16.80
N LYS A 178 2.68 14.18 -17.81
CA LYS A 178 3.00 14.47 -19.21
C LYS A 178 3.55 15.89 -19.37
N ASN A 179 2.85 16.89 -18.85
CA ASN A 179 3.23 18.30 -18.97
C ASN A 179 4.55 18.61 -18.24
N SER A 180 4.92 17.80 -17.25
CA SER A 180 6.18 17.97 -16.51
C SER A 180 7.36 17.19 -17.09
N GLY A 181 7.15 16.36 -18.12
CA GLY A 181 8.18 15.48 -18.69
C GLY A 181 8.58 14.31 -17.79
N LEU A 182 7.75 13.96 -16.80
CA LEU A 182 7.99 12.81 -15.92
C LEU A 182 7.37 11.53 -16.52
N HIS A 183 8.00 10.39 -16.24
CA HIS A 183 7.52 9.09 -16.74
C HIS A 183 6.11 8.77 -16.19
N SER A 184 5.20 8.34 -17.06
CA SER A 184 3.78 8.14 -16.74
C SER A 184 3.55 7.16 -15.58
N ASP A 185 4.41 6.16 -15.41
CA ASP A 185 4.29 5.18 -14.32
C ASP A 185 4.41 5.76 -12.91
N ILE A 186 4.86 7.01 -12.76
CA ILE A 186 4.78 7.72 -11.47
C ILE A 186 3.31 7.85 -11.02
N GLN A 187 2.35 7.78 -11.94
CA GLN A 187 0.93 7.70 -11.60
C GLN A 187 0.61 6.51 -10.67
N TYR A 188 1.43 5.46 -10.57
CA TYR A 188 1.11 4.36 -9.67
C TYR A 188 1.49 4.62 -8.21
N LEU A 189 2.23 5.69 -7.91
CA LEU A 189 2.67 6.01 -6.56
C LEU A 189 1.50 6.30 -5.58
N PRO A 190 0.44 7.03 -5.97
CA PRO A 190 -0.73 7.25 -5.11
C PRO A 190 -1.49 5.98 -4.70
N PHE A 191 -1.35 4.84 -5.39
CA PHE A 191 -1.89 3.57 -4.90
C PHE A 191 -1.24 3.17 -3.57
N VAL A 192 0.08 3.37 -3.46
CA VAL A 192 0.88 3.03 -2.27
C VAL A 192 0.65 4.04 -1.15
N GLU A 193 0.56 5.34 -1.50
CA GLU A 193 0.45 6.41 -0.51
C GLU A 193 -0.94 6.50 0.13
N SER A 194 -1.99 6.57 -0.67
CA SER A 194 -3.35 6.91 -0.20
C SER A 194 -4.43 5.97 -0.69
N SER A 195 -4.07 4.89 -1.39
CA SER A 195 -5.02 4.11 -2.19
C SER A 195 -5.80 5.01 -3.15
N TYR A 196 -5.12 5.99 -3.75
CA TYR A 196 -5.70 6.97 -4.68
C TYR A 196 -6.79 7.89 -4.06
N ASN A 197 -6.82 8.06 -2.73
CA ASN A 197 -7.85 8.84 -2.04
C ASN A 197 -7.42 10.31 -1.83
N PRO A 198 -8.07 11.29 -2.48
CA PRO A 198 -7.72 12.71 -2.31
C PRO A 198 -8.11 13.29 -0.95
N LYS A 199 -8.96 12.60 -0.17
CA LYS A 199 -9.39 13.02 1.17
C LYS A 199 -8.59 12.34 2.29
N ALA A 200 -7.54 11.59 1.96
CA ALA A 200 -6.79 10.82 2.95
C ALA A 200 -6.01 11.72 3.92
N TYR A 201 -6.11 11.43 5.22
CA TYR A 201 -5.26 12.00 6.25
C TYR A 201 -4.57 10.88 7.03
N SER A 202 -3.24 10.94 7.12
CA SER A 202 -2.48 10.04 7.99
C SER A 202 -2.52 10.50 9.44
N ARG A 203 -2.22 9.57 10.35
CA ARG A 203 -2.06 9.87 11.79
C ARG A 203 -1.00 10.92 12.10
N VAL A 204 -0.02 11.11 11.22
CA VAL A 204 1.09 12.06 11.41
C VAL A 204 0.94 13.32 10.56
N GLY A 205 -0.21 13.52 9.92
CA GLY A 205 -0.57 14.77 9.25
C GLY A 205 -0.29 14.84 7.75
N ALA A 206 0.27 13.81 7.12
CA ALA A 206 0.30 13.70 5.66
C ALA A 206 -1.12 13.70 5.07
N ALA A 207 -1.34 14.39 3.96
CA ALA A 207 -2.68 14.59 3.40
C ALA A 207 -2.77 14.36 1.88
N GLY A 208 -3.98 13.96 1.47
CA GLY A 208 -4.44 13.84 0.09
C GLY A 208 -3.83 12.71 -0.70
N LEU A 209 -4.01 12.81 -2.02
CA LEU A 209 -3.67 11.76 -2.99
C LEU A 209 -2.21 11.31 -2.87
N TRP A 210 -1.33 12.28 -2.65
CA TRP A 210 0.12 12.13 -2.64
C TRP A 210 0.73 12.05 -1.23
N GLN A 211 -0.11 12.03 -0.18
CA GLN A 211 0.29 12.02 1.24
C GLN A 211 1.42 13.04 1.55
N ILE A 212 1.20 14.29 1.18
CA ILE A 212 2.20 15.34 1.37
C ILE A 212 2.15 15.85 2.82
N MET A 213 3.31 15.97 3.46
CA MET A 213 3.43 16.55 4.80
C MET A 213 3.18 18.07 4.77
N PRO A 214 2.61 18.68 5.81
CA PRO A 214 2.26 20.11 5.78
C PRO A 214 3.45 21.03 5.49
N ALA A 215 4.59 20.80 6.15
CA ALA A 215 5.80 21.61 5.94
C ALA A 215 6.34 21.44 4.51
N THR A 216 6.38 20.19 4.03
CA THR A 216 6.79 19.87 2.66
C THR A 216 5.87 20.49 1.62
N GLY A 217 4.56 20.47 1.84
CA GLY A 217 3.58 21.10 0.95
C GLY A 217 3.87 22.59 0.74
N ARG A 218 4.11 23.33 1.83
CA ARG A 218 4.46 24.76 1.76
C ARG A 218 5.76 25.00 1.00
N THR A 219 6.82 24.23 1.27
CA THR A 219 8.08 24.32 0.50
C THR A 219 7.88 24.00 -0.97
N LEU A 220 6.93 23.13 -1.29
CA LEU A 220 6.55 22.80 -2.66
C LEU A 220 5.53 23.79 -3.23
N GLY A 221 5.25 24.92 -2.61
CA GLY A 221 4.34 25.94 -3.13
C GLY A 221 2.87 25.52 -3.15
N LEU A 222 2.43 24.74 -2.15
CA LEU A 222 1.01 24.53 -1.87
C LEU A 222 0.52 25.51 -0.81
N GLU A 223 -0.71 25.99 -0.98
CA GLU A 223 -1.42 26.81 -0.01
C GLU A 223 -2.12 25.96 1.06
N LEU A 224 -1.83 26.30 2.31
CA LEU A 224 -2.32 25.58 3.49
C LEU A 224 -2.65 26.59 4.59
N ASP A 225 -3.91 26.95 4.69
CA ASP A 225 -4.47 27.80 5.72
C ASP A 225 -5.80 27.23 6.26
N ALA A 226 -6.56 28.06 6.98
CA ALA A 226 -7.83 27.63 7.56
C ALA A 226 -8.96 27.53 6.52
N THR A 227 -8.82 28.06 5.31
CA THR A 227 -9.80 27.97 4.21
C THR A 227 -9.45 26.92 3.17
N VAL A 228 -8.16 26.74 2.88
CA VAL A 228 -7.67 25.87 1.81
C VAL A 228 -6.56 24.94 2.32
N ASP A 229 -6.62 23.67 1.98
CA ASP A 229 -5.54 22.69 2.09
C ASP A 229 -5.29 22.04 0.72
N GLU A 230 -4.45 22.67 -0.11
CA GLU A 230 -4.20 22.22 -1.50
C GLU A 230 -3.54 20.84 -1.60
N ARG A 231 -3.10 20.25 -0.48
CA ARG A 231 -2.67 18.85 -0.47
C ARG A 231 -3.81 17.90 -0.81
N LEU A 232 -5.06 18.30 -0.53
CA LEU A 232 -6.25 17.55 -0.89
C LEU A 232 -6.69 17.78 -2.35
N ASP A 233 -6.19 18.84 -3.01
CA ASP A 233 -6.43 19.06 -4.43
C ASP A 233 -5.60 18.07 -5.27
N PRO A 234 -6.22 17.18 -6.06
CA PRO A 234 -5.46 16.17 -6.79
C PRO A 234 -4.55 16.77 -7.87
N GLU A 235 -4.86 17.95 -8.43
CA GLU A 235 -4.05 18.61 -9.44
C GLU A 235 -2.88 19.37 -8.81
N ALA A 236 -3.17 20.24 -7.82
CA ALA A 236 -2.13 21.01 -7.13
C ALA A 236 -1.14 20.08 -6.43
N ALA A 237 -1.63 19.06 -5.71
CA ALA A 237 -0.77 18.06 -5.07
C ALA A 237 0.05 17.25 -6.09
N SER A 238 -0.46 17.01 -7.30
CA SER A 238 0.33 16.36 -8.37
C SER A 238 1.48 17.25 -8.84
N TRP A 239 1.24 18.56 -9.00
CA TRP A 239 2.31 19.50 -9.33
C TRP A 239 3.36 19.61 -8.22
N ALA A 240 2.95 19.57 -6.96
CA ALA A 240 3.86 19.50 -5.83
C ALA A 240 4.69 18.20 -5.83
N ALA A 241 4.06 17.04 -6.08
CA ALA A 241 4.76 15.76 -6.20
C ALA A 241 5.78 15.77 -7.36
N VAL A 242 5.44 16.38 -8.49
CA VAL A 242 6.38 16.60 -9.61
C VAL A 242 7.59 17.41 -9.15
N ARG A 243 7.38 18.53 -8.47
CA ARG A 243 8.46 19.39 -7.97
C ARG A 243 9.38 18.61 -7.02
N TYR A 244 8.78 17.85 -6.09
CA TYR A 244 9.52 16.98 -5.18
C TYR A 244 10.38 15.97 -5.93
N LEU A 245 9.80 15.23 -6.89
CA LEU A 245 10.51 14.16 -7.61
C LEU A 245 11.66 14.71 -8.46
N LYS A 246 11.50 15.90 -9.06
CA LYS A 246 12.56 16.58 -9.80
C LYS A 246 13.70 17.02 -8.88
N ASP A 247 13.38 17.62 -7.73
CA ASP A 247 14.38 18.04 -6.74
C ASP A 247 15.12 16.84 -6.15
N ALA A 248 14.38 15.78 -5.80
CA ALA A 248 14.95 14.53 -5.32
C ALA A 248 15.91 13.92 -6.34
N ARG A 249 15.51 13.87 -7.62
CA ARG A 249 16.36 13.38 -8.70
C ARG A 249 17.65 14.20 -8.84
N LYS A 250 17.56 15.53 -8.80
CA LYS A 250 18.72 16.43 -8.86
C LYS A 250 19.67 16.16 -7.69
N THR A 251 19.13 16.19 -6.46
CA THR A 251 19.90 16.01 -5.23
C THR A 251 20.60 14.65 -5.17
N LEU A 252 19.89 13.57 -5.52
CA LEU A 252 20.45 12.22 -5.48
C LEU A 252 21.43 11.96 -6.62
N THR A 253 21.25 12.59 -7.79
CA THR A 253 22.21 12.51 -8.90
C THR A 253 23.56 13.09 -8.49
N VAL A 254 23.58 14.26 -7.83
CA VAL A 254 24.82 14.88 -7.34
C VAL A 254 25.53 13.96 -6.35
N ALA A 255 24.80 13.46 -5.34
CA ALA A 255 25.35 12.58 -4.32
C ALA A 255 25.90 11.27 -4.91
N ALA A 256 25.20 10.68 -5.87
CA ALA A 256 25.60 9.42 -6.49
C ALA A 256 26.81 9.59 -7.41
N ARG A 257 26.86 10.65 -8.22
CA ARG A 257 27.97 10.91 -9.14
C ARG A 257 29.29 11.21 -8.42
N ALA A 258 29.21 11.79 -7.22
CA ALA A 258 30.38 11.94 -6.34
C ALA A 258 30.97 10.60 -5.87
N ARG A 259 30.19 9.50 -5.92
CA ARG A 259 30.62 8.14 -5.54
C ARG A 259 30.90 7.24 -6.74
N ASN A 260 30.16 7.42 -7.83
CA ASN A 260 30.33 6.73 -9.09
C ASN A 260 29.88 7.66 -10.23
N SER A 261 30.82 8.22 -10.98
CA SER A 261 30.56 9.19 -12.05
C SER A 261 29.74 8.62 -13.21
N ARG A 262 29.71 7.29 -13.38
CA ARG A 262 29.00 6.58 -14.46
C ARG A 262 27.59 6.12 -14.08
N VAL A 263 27.12 6.41 -12.87
CA VAL A 263 25.79 5.99 -12.42
C VAL A 263 24.70 6.50 -13.37
N SER A 264 23.86 5.58 -13.85
CA SER A 264 22.77 5.90 -14.76
C SER A 264 21.54 6.44 -14.01
N GLN A 265 20.67 7.11 -14.75
CA GLN A 265 19.38 7.56 -14.23
C GLN A 265 18.43 6.39 -13.91
N SER A 266 18.61 5.23 -14.56
CA SER A 266 17.89 3.99 -14.27
C SER A 266 18.24 3.45 -12.89
N GLU A 267 19.54 3.37 -12.57
CA GLU A 267 20.04 2.92 -11.27
C GLU A 267 19.62 3.84 -10.11
N LEU A 268 19.40 5.13 -10.39
CA LEU A 268 18.93 6.09 -9.38
C LEU A 268 17.42 6.10 -9.18
N SER A 269 16.62 5.64 -10.13
CA SER A 269 15.16 5.66 -10.01
C SER A 269 14.62 4.98 -8.73
N PRO A 270 15.11 3.80 -8.31
CA PRO A 270 14.72 3.19 -7.03
C PRO A 270 14.98 4.09 -5.82
N PHE A 271 16.09 4.84 -5.83
CA PHE A 271 16.42 5.79 -4.76
C PHE A 271 15.48 6.99 -4.73
N VAL A 272 15.12 7.54 -5.90
CA VAL A 272 14.18 8.67 -6.01
C VAL A 272 12.78 8.27 -5.54
N ILE A 273 12.31 7.08 -5.92
CA ILE A 273 11.01 6.59 -5.43
C ILE A 273 11.07 6.36 -3.93
N THR A 274 12.08 5.65 -3.41
CA THR A 274 12.21 5.40 -1.97
C THR A 274 12.42 6.66 -1.14
N SER A 275 13.00 7.72 -1.72
CA SER A 275 13.10 9.00 -1.01
C SER A 275 11.75 9.63 -0.74
N TYR A 276 10.72 9.36 -1.54
CA TYR A 276 9.37 9.87 -1.30
C TYR A 276 8.87 9.47 0.10
N ASN A 277 9.17 8.24 0.54
CA ASN A 277 8.86 7.76 1.89
C ASN A 277 9.92 8.10 2.94
N TYR A 278 11.22 8.03 2.59
CA TYR A 278 12.31 8.18 3.57
C TYR A 278 12.81 9.62 3.76
N GLY A 279 12.50 10.49 2.81
CA GLY A 279 13.09 11.81 2.61
C GLY A 279 14.35 11.78 1.73
N VAL A 280 14.48 12.77 0.84
CA VAL A 280 15.64 12.96 -0.06
C VAL A 280 16.97 13.03 0.68
N ASN A 281 17.02 13.79 1.79
CA ASN A 281 18.23 13.90 2.60
C ASN A 281 18.60 12.58 3.29
N GLY A 282 17.61 11.75 3.63
CA GLY A 282 17.84 10.40 4.12
C GLY A 282 18.53 9.54 3.05
N MET A 283 17.96 9.49 1.85
CA MET A 283 18.53 8.70 0.75
C MET A 283 19.91 9.23 0.32
N ARG A 284 20.12 10.55 0.32
CA ARG A 284 21.44 11.17 0.10
C ARG A 284 22.49 10.63 1.06
N ARG A 285 22.18 10.58 2.36
CA ARG A 285 23.09 10.01 3.38
C ARG A 285 23.35 8.51 3.15
N ALA A 286 22.33 7.76 2.74
CA ALA A 286 22.49 6.34 2.42
C ALA A 286 23.44 6.11 1.23
N ILE A 287 23.25 6.88 0.15
CA ILE A 287 24.14 6.86 -1.04
C ILE A 287 25.57 7.27 -0.65
N ASN A 288 25.74 8.35 0.12
CA ASN A 288 27.07 8.79 0.54
C ASN A 288 27.80 7.70 1.35
N LYS A 289 27.07 6.94 2.17
CA LYS A 289 27.64 5.90 3.03
C LYS A 289 27.96 4.60 2.28
N LEU A 290 27.08 4.14 1.40
CA LEU A 290 27.17 2.79 0.80
C LEU A 290 27.35 2.78 -0.72
N GLY A 291 27.35 3.95 -1.36
CA GLY A 291 27.33 4.10 -2.81
C GLY A 291 25.92 3.97 -3.40
N PRO A 292 25.77 4.24 -4.71
CA PRO A 292 24.49 4.18 -5.42
C PRO A 292 24.07 2.75 -5.82
N ASP A 293 24.32 1.76 -4.96
CA ASP A 293 23.81 0.40 -5.11
C ASP A 293 22.54 0.23 -4.25
N TYR A 294 21.39 0.16 -4.92
CA TYR A 294 20.10 0.13 -4.24
C TYR A 294 19.94 -1.12 -3.37
N MET A 295 20.37 -2.29 -3.86
CA MET A 295 20.23 -3.56 -3.14
C MET A 295 21.14 -3.58 -1.92
N ARG A 296 22.37 -3.08 -2.05
CA ARG A 296 23.27 -2.89 -0.92
C ARG A 296 22.66 -1.96 0.12
N VAL A 297 22.07 -0.83 -0.29
CA VAL A 297 21.46 0.13 0.64
C VAL A 297 20.29 -0.47 1.40
N ILE A 298 19.33 -1.14 0.76
CA ILE A 298 18.18 -1.71 1.48
C ILE A 298 18.61 -2.85 2.44
N ASN A 299 19.66 -3.60 2.08
CA ASN A 299 20.13 -4.75 2.86
C ASN A 299 21.07 -4.34 3.99
N GLN A 300 21.96 -3.36 3.80
CA GLN A 300 23.04 -3.03 4.74
C GLN A 300 22.87 -1.69 5.45
N TYR A 301 22.16 -0.71 4.88
CA TYR A 301 21.99 0.59 5.53
C TYR A 301 21.14 0.47 6.80
N ARG A 302 21.56 1.15 7.86
CA ARG A 302 20.87 1.16 9.16
C ARG A 302 20.75 2.59 9.65
N SER A 303 19.53 2.98 10.03
CA SER A 303 19.25 4.18 10.82
C SER A 303 17.90 4.00 11.50
N ARG A 304 17.63 4.80 12.54
CA ARG A 304 16.36 4.74 13.30
C ARG A 304 15.11 4.80 12.41
N LYS A 305 15.14 5.60 11.34
CA LYS A 305 14.01 5.80 10.41
C LYS A 305 14.04 4.89 9.17
N PHE A 306 15.16 4.23 8.85
CA PHE A 306 15.28 3.35 7.67
C PHE A 306 14.80 1.94 7.97
N GLN A 307 13.50 1.83 8.20
CA GLN A 307 12.82 0.61 8.66
C GLN A 307 12.14 -0.13 7.52
N VAL A 308 11.42 -1.21 7.87
CA VAL A 308 10.77 -2.13 6.92
C VAL A 308 9.87 -1.42 5.91
N ALA A 309 9.10 -0.41 6.32
CA ALA A 309 8.23 0.33 5.40
C ALA A 309 9.04 1.00 4.27
N VAL A 310 10.11 1.72 4.64
CA VAL A 310 11.03 2.36 3.67
C VAL A 310 11.66 1.33 2.74
N LYS A 311 12.20 0.24 3.30
CA LYS A 311 12.89 -0.82 2.53
C LYS A 311 11.97 -1.52 1.52
N ASN A 312 10.67 -1.50 1.77
CA ASN A 312 9.66 -2.10 0.91
C ASN A 312 9.01 -1.11 -0.06
N PHE A 313 9.26 0.19 0.07
CA PHE A 313 8.51 1.22 -0.64
C PHE A 313 8.61 1.09 -2.16
N TYR A 314 9.83 0.91 -2.70
CA TYR A 314 10.01 0.68 -4.13
C TYR A 314 9.37 -0.63 -4.61
N ALA A 315 9.43 -1.69 -3.81
CA ALA A 315 8.79 -2.96 -4.17
C ALA A 315 7.26 -2.84 -4.19
N GLY A 316 6.68 -2.11 -3.22
CA GLY A 316 5.26 -1.75 -3.21
C GLY A 316 4.86 -0.92 -4.43
N PHE A 317 5.68 0.05 -4.84
CA PHE A 317 5.45 0.80 -6.07
C PHE A 317 5.43 -0.09 -7.33
N LEU A 318 6.42 -0.98 -7.49
CA LEU A 318 6.47 -1.91 -8.62
C LEU A 318 5.27 -2.87 -8.61
N ALA A 319 4.87 -3.36 -7.43
CA ALA A 319 3.70 -4.20 -7.26
C ALA A 319 2.41 -3.47 -7.63
N ALA A 320 2.21 -2.24 -7.13
CA ALA A 320 1.04 -1.43 -7.45
C ALA A 320 0.94 -1.14 -8.95
N ARG A 321 2.07 -0.82 -9.61
CA ARG A 321 2.14 -0.69 -11.07
C ARG A 321 1.69 -1.99 -11.77
N HIS A 322 2.21 -3.13 -11.34
CA HIS A 322 1.89 -4.42 -11.93
C HIS A 322 0.40 -4.77 -11.76
N VAL A 323 -0.11 -4.66 -10.54
CA VAL A 323 -1.50 -4.99 -10.20
C VAL A 323 -2.47 -4.06 -10.94
N ALA A 324 -2.20 -2.75 -10.95
CA ALA A 324 -3.07 -1.80 -11.64
C ALA A 324 -3.09 -1.99 -13.17
N ARG A 325 -1.95 -2.30 -13.80
CA ARG A 325 -1.90 -2.58 -15.25
C ARG A 325 -2.60 -3.88 -15.65
N ASN A 326 -2.65 -4.84 -14.73
CA ASN A 326 -3.24 -6.16 -14.96
C ASN A 326 -4.51 -6.36 -14.13
N HIS A 327 -5.23 -5.27 -13.81
CA HIS A 327 -6.33 -5.33 -12.85
C HIS A 327 -7.41 -6.34 -13.26
N LYS A 328 -7.72 -6.47 -14.56
CA LYS A 328 -8.71 -7.42 -15.06
C LYS A 328 -8.35 -8.87 -14.69
N ARG A 329 -7.06 -9.22 -14.69
CA ARG A 329 -6.58 -10.56 -14.28
C ARG A 329 -6.74 -10.80 -12.78
N PHE A 330 -6.54 -9.78 -11.96
CA PHE A 330 -6.55 -9.92 -10.50
C PHE A 330 -7.95 -9.76 -9.88
N PHE A 331 -8.80 -8.93 -10.48
CA PHE A 331 -10.07 -8.52 -9.87
C PHE A 331 -11.29 -8.73 -10.78
N GLY A 332 -11.09 -9.23 -12.01
CA GLY A 332 -12.16 -9.28 -13.02
C GLY A 332 -12.59 -7.89 -13.50
N ASP A 333 -13.84 -7.78 -13.90
CA ASP A 333 -14.40 -6.52 -14.38
C ASP A 333 -14.71 -5.60 -13.19
N ILE A 334 -14.07 -4.43 -13.19
CA ILE A 334 -14.31 -3.36 -12.22
C ILE A 334 -14.88 -2.18 -12.99
N THR A 335 -16.02 -1.65 -12.55
CA THR A 335 -16.54 -0.36 -13.04
C THR A 335 -15.61 0.76 -12.58
N PRO A 336 -14.84 1.40 -13.49
CA PRO A 336 -13.96 2.49 -13.10
C PRO A 336 -14.79 3.72 -12.70
N GLY A 337 -14.22 4.57 -11.84
CA GLY A 337 -14.79 5.89 -11.60
C GLY A 337 -14.73 6.73 -12.86
N ARG A 338 -15.71 7.62 -13.05
CA ARG A 338 -15.75 8.53 -14.19
C ARG A 338 -14.75 9.66 -13.98
N PRO A 339 -13.98 10.06 -15.02
CA PRO A 339 -13.18 11.28 -14.98
C PRO A 339 -14.03 12.49 -14.58
N LEU A 340 -13.45 13.38 -13.77
CA LEU A 340 -14.13 14.63 -13.42
C LEU A 340 -14.29 15.50 -14.67
N GLN A 341 -15.49 16.03 -14.87
CA GLN A 341 -15.83 17.05 -15.86
C GLN A 341 -16.18 18.31 -15.10
N TYR A 342 -15.48 19.40 -15.38
CA TYR A 342 -15.68 20.67 -14.71
C TYR A 342 -15.12 21.81 -15.54
N GLN A 343 -15.62 23.01 -15.28
CA GLN A 343 -14.96 24.25 -15.67
C GLN A 343 -14.26 24.86 -14.46
N THR A 344 -13.24 25.68 -14.69
CA THR A 344 -12.55 26.39 -13.61
C THR A 344 -12.88 27.87 -13.68
N LEU A 345 -13.45 28.40 -12.60
CA LEU A 345 -13.68 29.81 -12.38
C LEU A 345 -12.64 30.32 -11.36
N ILE A 346 -11.95 31.41 -11.68
CA ILE A 346 -11.08 32.09 -10.72
C ILE A 346 -11.92 33.15 -10.03
N LEU A 347 -12.00 33.10 -8.69
CA LEU A 347 -12.78 34.05 -7.93
C LEU A 347 -12.02 35.39 -7.81
N GLU A 348 -12.65 36.49 -8.22
CA GLU A 348 -12.06 37.84 -8.09
C GLU A 348 -12.21 38.43 -6.68
N ARG A 349 -13.16 37.90 -5.89
CA ARG A 349 -13.47 38.33 -4.53
C ARG A 349 -13.81 37.12 -3.68
N PRO A 350 -13.70 37.20 -2.35
CA PRO A 350 -14.18 36.13 -1.48
C PRO A 350 -15.69 35.89 -1.63
N VAL A 351 -16.10 34.63 -1.80
CA VAL A 351 -17.50 34.24 -2.00
C VAL A 351 -17.92 33.18 -1.00
N SER A 352 -19.15 33.26 -0.47
CA SER A 352 -19.70 32.21 0.39
C SER A 352 -20.06 30.96 -0.39
N ILE A 353 -19.88 29.77 0.21
CA ILE A 353 -20.26 28.52 -0.44
C ILE A 353 -21.76 28.47 -0.76
N ALA A 354 -22.61 29.05 0.10
CA ALA A 354 -24.04 29.16 -0.11
C ALA A 354 -24.39 29.96 -1.39
N ARG A 355 -23.64 31.04 -1.67
CA ARG A 355 -23.84 31.82 -2.90
C ARG A 355 -23.46 31.00 -4.14
N VAL A 356 -22.34 30.26 -4.09
CA VAL A 356 -21.93 29.36 -5.18
C VAL A 356 -23.02 28.32 -5.45
N GLN A 357 -23.55 27.68 -4.42
CA GLN A 357 -24.62 26.68 -4.54
C GLN A 357 -25.88 27.29 -5.17
N SER A 358 -26.30 28.47 -4.69
CA SER A 358 -27.50 29.16 -5.20
C SER A 358 -27.36 29.60 -6.65
N VAL A 359 -26.20 30.11 -7.07
CA VAL A 359 -25.99 30.64 -8.42
C VAL A 359 -25.82 29.51 -9.45
N PHE A 360 -25.06 28.46 -9.12
CA PHE A 360 -24.73 27.40 -10.05
C PHE A 360 -25.62 26.15 -9.94
N GLY A 361 -26.54 26.12 -8.97
CA GLY A 361 -27.45 24.99 -8.78
C GLY A 361 -26.76 23.68 -8.37
N LEU A 362 -25.55 23.76 -7.82
CA LEU A 362 -24.76 22.59 -7.41
C LEU A 362 -24.99 22.23 -5.95
N THR A 363 -25.10 20.94 -5.67
CA THR A 363 -25.16 20.44 -4.29
C THR A 363 -23.81 20.56 -3.60
N GLU A 364 -23.82 20.62 -2.27
CA GLU A 364 -22.58 20.60 -1.48
C GLU A 364 -21.72 19.35 -1.77
N ALA A 365 -22.37 18.21 -2.01
CA ALA A 365 -21.68 16.96 -2.33
C ALA A 365 -20.93 17.04 -3.68
N GLN A 366 -21.53 17.64 -4.71
CA GLN A 366 -20.88 17.88 -6.00
C GLN A 366 -19.70 18.84 -5.83
N LEU A 367 -19.90 19.97 -5.15
CA LEU A 367 -18.84 20.95 -4.91
C LEU A 367 -17.68 20.37 -4.09
N LYS A 368 -17.96 19.55 -3.05
CA LYS A 368 -16.94 18.83 -2.26
C LYS A 368 -16.17 17.79 -3.06
N ALA A 369 -16.79 17.20 -4.09
CA ALA A 369 -16.12 16.25 -4.97
C ALA A 369 -15.17 16.97 -5.94
N LEU A 370 -15.57 18.14 -6.43
CA LEU A 370 -14.78 18.96 -7.35
C LEU A 370 -13.68 19.78 -6.65
N ASN A 371 -13.95 20.26 -5.44
CA ASN A 371 -13.08 21.18 -4.68
C ASN A 371 -12.66 20.57 -3.33
N PRO A 372 -11.94 19.43 -3.32
CA PRO A 372 -11.57 18.74 -2.09
C PRO A 372 -10.60 19.54 -1.19
N ALA A 373 -9.96 20.59 -1.71
CA ALA A 373 -9.06 21.44 -0.95
C ALA A 373 -9.76 22.46 -0.04
N LEU A 374 -11.03 22.77 -0.26
CA LEU A 374 -11.77 23.63 0.66
C LEU A 374 -11.95 22.92 2.00
N THR A 375 -11.57 23.58 3.08
CA THR A 375 -11.61 23.01 4.42
C THR A 375 -13.03 23.03 4.99
N ARG A 376 -13.23 22.33 6.11
CA ARG A 376 -14.49 22.37 6.86
C ARG A 376 -14.96 23.79 7.22
N PHE A 377 -14.05 24.75 7.40
CA PHE A 377 -14.43 26.11 7.80
C PHE A 377 -15.20 26.82 6.67
N VAL A 378 -14.84 26.54 5.42
CA VAL A 378 -15.59 27.04 4.25
C VAL A 378 -16.94 26.32 4.14
N TRP A 379 -16.96 24.99 4.29
CA TRP A 379 -18.19 24.20 4.18
C TRP A 379 -19.21 24.50 5.29
N HIS A 380 -18.76 24.89 6.48
CA HIS A 380 -19.65 25.35 7.56
C HIS A 380 -20.09 26.81 7.41
N GLY A 381 -19.62 27.53 6.39
CA GLY A 381 -19.92 28.95 6.19
C GLY A 381 -19.20 29.90 7.16
N TRP A 382 -18.27 29.40 7.98
CA TRP A 382 -17.50 30.21 8.93
C TRP A 382 -16.41 31.04 8.25
N ARG A 383 -16.03 30.67 7.02
CA ARG A 383 -15.14 31.44 6.15
C ARG A 383 -15.64 31.42 4.72
N PHE A 384 -15.33 32.46 3.97
CA PHE A 384 -15.56 32.49 2.54
C PHE A 384 -14.49 31.68 1.79
N ILE A 385 -14.84 31.25 0.58
CA ILE A 385 -13.85 30.81 -0.41
C ILE A 385 -13.02 32.05 -0.74
N PRO A 386 -11.68 32.00 -0.64
CA PRO A 386 -10.85 33.17 -0.89
C PRO A 386 -10.88 33.59 -2.36
N ASP A 387 -10.58 34.85 -2.63
CA ASP A 387 -10.22 35.31 -3.98
C ASP A 387 -8.97 34.58 -4.50
N GLY A 388 -8.78 34.57 -5.81
CA GLY A 388 -7.73 33.80 -6.48
C GLY A 388 -7.97 32.29 -6.52
N TYR A 389 -8.91 31.75 -5.72
CA TYR A 389 -9.20 30.32 -5.70
C TYR A 389 -9.72 29.83 -7.05
N ARG A 390 -9.15 28.72 -7.52
CA ARG A 390 -9.53 28.03 -8.76
C ARG A 390 -10.72 27.10 -8.53
N LEU A 391 -11.90 27.68 -8.42
CA LEU A 391 -13.14 26.97 -8.16
C LEU A 391 -13.55 26.09 -9.34
N ARG A 392 -13.76 24.79 -9.10
CA ARG A 392 -14.27 23.84 -10.09
C ARG A 392 -15.79 23.71 -9.97
N LEU A 393 -16.49 23.87 -11.09
CA LEU A 393 -17.95 23.84 -11.21
C LEU A 393 -18.41 22.78 -12.21
#